data_AF-A0A3L9YBW6-F1
#
_entry.id   AF-A0A3L9YBW6-F1
#
_cell.length_a   1.000
_cell.length_b   1.000
_cell.length_c   1.000
_cell.angle_alpha   90.00
_cell.angle_beta   90.00
_cell.angle_gamma   90.00
#
_symmetry.space_group_name_H-M   'P 1'
#
loop_
_entity.id
_entity.type
_entity.pdbx_description
1 polymer ?
#
loop_
_entity_poly.entity_id
_entity_poly.type
_entity_poly.pdbx_seq_one_letter_code
_entity_poly.pdbx_strand_id
1 'polypeptide(L)' 'MVKIVTLFLIGMVVLALFGRLRLPRIGRGGRPGGLPKPRLCPECGRYNLKGGSCRHCSEGQS' A
#
# COMPACT_ATOMS: atom_id res chain seq x y z
N MET A 1 -14.20 29.26 30.08
CA MET A 1 -14.69 28.62 28.85
C MET A 1 -13.86 28.98 27.61
N VAL A 2 -13.83 30.25 27.18
CA VAL A 2 -13.10 30.66 25.95
C VAL A 2 -11.64 30.19 25.92
N LYS A 3 -10.90 30.31 27.03
CA LYS A 3 -9.49 29.88 27.13
C LYS A 3 -9.27 28.41 26.76
N ILE A 4 -10.16 27.52 27.20
CA ILE A 4 -10.07 26.08 26.94
C ILE A 4 -10.37 25.80 25.47
N VAL A 5 -11.39 26.46 24.92
CA VAL A 5 -11.78 26.35 23.51
C VAL A 5 -10.62 26.82 22.61
N THR A 6 -10.01 27.96 22.94
CA THR A 6 -8.87 28.50 22.18
C THR A 6 -7.66 27.55 22.19
N LEU A 7 -7.29 27.00 23.34
CA LEU A 7 -6.17 26.06 23.44
C LEU A 7 -6.44 24.76 22.66
N PHE A 8 -7.68 24.25 22.71
CA PHE A 8 -8.08 23.07 21.97
C PHE A 8 -8.03 23.28 20.45
N LEU A 9 -8.54 24.42 19.96
CA LEU A 9 -8.51 24.77 18.54
C LEU A 9 -7.08 24.92 18.03
N ILE A 10 -6.20 25.58 18.80
CA ILE A 10 -4.78 25.70 18.46
C ILE A 10 -4.13 24.30 18.37
N GLY A 11 -4.40 23.43 19.34
CA GLY A 11 -3.90 22.05 19.34
C GLY A 11 -4.32 21.28 18.09
N MET A 12 -5.60 21.39 17.69
CA MET A 12 -6.13 20.75 16.48
C MET A 12 -5.44 21.25 15.20
N VAL A 13 -5.21 22.56 15.09
CA VAL A 13 -4.50 23.15 13.93
C VAL A 13 -3.07 22.62 13.85
N VAL A 14 -2.35 22.58 14.97
CA VAL A 14 -0.97 22.05 15.02
C VAL A 14 -0.95 20.58 14.61
N LEU A 15 -1.83 19.74 15.16
CA LEU A 15 -1.93 18.32 14.79
C LEU A 15 -2.25 18.12 13.31
N ALA A 16 -3.12 18.94 12.72
CA ALA A 16 -3.47 18.86 11.30
C ALA A 16 -2.27 19.23 10.41
N LEU A 17 -1.53 20.27 10.76
CA LEU A 17 -0.33 20.69 10.03
C LEU A 17 0.79 19.65 10.18
N PHE A 18 1.03 19.14 11.39
CA PHE A 18 2.00 18.06 11.62
C PHE A 18 1.58 16.74 10.97
N GLY A 19 0.29 16.42 10.92
CA GLY A 19 -0.24 15.24 10.24
C GLY A 19 -0.01 15.31 8.73
N ARG A 20 -0.23 16.47 8.11
CA ARG A 20 0.09 16.68 6.68
C ARG A 20 1.59 16.67 6.39
N LEU A 21 2.43 17.15 7.32
CA LEU A 21 3.88 17.20 7.14
C LEU A 21 4.58 15.85 7.44
N ARG A 22 4.03 15.02 8.34
CA ARG A 22 4.57 13.69 8.70
C ARG A 22 4.10 12.55 7.81
N LEU A 23 3.16 12.79 6.90
CA LEU A 23 2.74 11.79 5.92
C LEU A 23 3.21 12.19 4.51
N PRO A 24 4.54 12.18 4.22
CA PRO A 24 4.98 12.03 2.86
C PRO A 24 4.46 10.66 2.38
N ARG A 25 3.33 10.69 1.68
CA ARG A 25 3.01 9.70 0.64
C ARG A 25 2.86 8.23 1.09
N ILE A 26 2.25 7.94 2.25
CA ILE A 26 1.74 6.58 2.52
C ILE A 26 0.47 6.24 1.71
N GLY A 27 0.02 7.14 0.82
CA GLY A 27 -1.22 6.99 0.06
C GLY A 27 -1.12 6.38 -1.34
N ARG A 28 0.06 6.23 -1.96
CA ARG A 28 0.15 5.67 -3.34
C ARG A 28 1.51 5.04 -3.63
N GLY A 29 1.59 3.71 -3.48
CA GLY A 29 2.72 2.92 -3.97
C GLY A 29 3.02 1.75 -3.06
N GLY A 30 2.68 0.54 -3.51
CA GLY A 30 3.14 -0.76 -3.03
C GLY A 30 3.65 -0.85 -1.58
N ARG A 31 2.89 -1.55 -0.73
CA ARG A 31 3.47 -2.24 0.43
C ARG A 31 4.75 -2.95 -0.04
N PRO A 32 5.93 -2.75 0.58
CA PRO A 32 7.17 -3.45 0.23
C PRO A 32 7.16 -4.92 0.68
N GLY A 33 6.05 -5.61 0.38
CA GLY A 33 5.69 -6.94 0.86
C GLY A 33 4.25 -7.34 0.50
N GLY A 34 3.54 -6.55 -0.31
CA GLY A 34 2.28 -6.98 -0.88
C GLY A 34 2.53 -8.09 -1.89
N LEU A 35 1.85 -9.23 -1.74
CA LEU A 35 1.89 -10.32 -2.73
C LEU A 35 1.72 -9.74 -4.15
N PRO A 36 2.57 -10.15 -5.11
CA PRO A 36 2.44 -9.68 -6.47
C PRO A 36 1.02 -9.94 -6.98
N LYS A 37 0.46 -8.97 -7.70
CA LYS A 37 -0.91 -9.06 -8.20
C LYS A 37 -1.03 -10.35 -9.04
N PRO A 38 -1.95 -11.28 -8.69
CA PRO A 38 -2.06 -12.55 -9.39
C PRO A 38 -2.34 -12.28 -10.87
N ARG A 39 -1.56 -12.92 -11.75
CA ARG A 39 -1.74 -12.83 -13.20
C ARG A 39 -2.24 -14.16 -13.74
N LEU A 40 -3.13 -14.14 -14.72
CA LEU A 40 -3.53 -15.33 -15.44
C LEU A 40 -2.40 -15.75 -16.41
N CYS A 41 -2.06 -17.02 -16.45
CA CYS A 41 -1.13 -17.56 -17.44
C CYS A 41 -1.83 -17.63 -18.81
N PRO A 42 -1.27 -17.03 -19.88
CA PRO A 42 -1.87 -17.10 -21.21
C PRO A 42 -1.82 -18.51 -21.84
N GLU A 43 -0.88 -19.35 -21.41
CA GLU A 43 -0.67 -20.70 -21.97
C GLU A 43 -1.62 -21.74 -21.37
N CYS A 44 -1.73 -21.79 -20.04
CA CYS A 44 -2.51 -22.82 -19.34
C CYS A 44 -3.77 -22.30 -18.62
N GLY A 45 -4.01 -20.98 -18.63
CA GLY A 45 -5.17 -20.38 -17.96
C GLY A 45 -5.15 -20.43 -16.43
N ARG A 46 -4.03 -20.82 -15.80
CA ARG A 46 -3.91 -20.86 -14.33
C ARG A 46 -3.46 -19.52 -13.76
N TYR A 47 -3.90 -19.19 -12.54
CA TYR A 47 -3.43 -18.00 -11.81
C TYR A 47 -2.01 -18.20 -11.27
N ASN A 48 -1.09 -17.30 -11.63
CA ASN A 48 0.25 -17.21 -11.09
C ASN A 48 0.29 -16.22 -9.92
N LEU A 49 0.34 -16.76 -8.70
CA LEU A 49 0.39 -16.02 -7.44
C LEU A 49 1.80 -15.51 -7.10
N LYS A 50 2.86 -16.10 -7.66
CA LYS A 50 4.25 -15.75 -7.33
C LYS A 50 4.83 -14.63 -8.19
N GLY A 51 4.11 -14.19 -9.24
CA GLY A 51 4.70 -13.33 -10.26
C GLY A 51 5.80 -14.07 -11.04
N GLY A 52 6.16 -13.56 -12.22
CA GLY A 52 7.14 -14.22 -13.09
C GLY A 52 6.55 -15.32 -13.98
N SER A 53 7.41 -16.23 -14.47
CA SER A 53 7.04 -17.32 -15.38
C SER A 53 6.09 -18.32 -14.71
N CYS A 54 5.19 -18.92 -15.50
CA CYS A 54 4.24 -19.90 -14.98
C CYS A 54 4.96 -21.22 -14.65
N ARG A 55 5.04 -21.54 -13.35
CA ARG A 55 5.60 -22.78 -12.81
C ARG A 55 5.00 -24.03 -13.46
N HIS A 56 3.69 -24.05 -13.67
CA HIS A 56 3.03 -25.21 -14.26
C HIS A 56 3.45 -25.47 -15.72
N CYS A 57 3.72 -24.41 -16.48
CA CYS A 57 4.26 -24.51 -17.83
C CYS A 57 5.78 -24.75 -17.83
N SER A 58 6.49 -24.31 -16.79
CA SER A 58 7.95 -24.41 -16.67
C SER A 58 8.44 -25.62 -15.88
N GLU A 59 7.59 -26.36 -15.17
CA GLU A 59 7.91 -27.62 -14.47
C GLU A 59 8.19 -28.80 -15.44
N GLY A 60 8.44 -28.47 -16.71
CA GLY A 60 9.15 -29.32 -17.69
C GLY A 60 10.61 -28.91 -17.95
N GLN A 61 11.19 -27.98 -17.18
CA GLN A 61 12.62 -27.63 -17.24
C GLN A 61 13.22 -27.67 -15.82
N SER A 62 13.63 -28.89 -15.45
CA SER A 62 14.67 -29.30 -14.49
C SER A 62 14.93 -28.42 -13.27
#